data_AF-A0A8D8H0E3-F1
#
_entry.id   AF-A0A8D8H0E3-F1
#
_cell.length_a   1.000
_cell.length_b   1.000
_cell.length_c   1.000
_cell.angle_alpha   90.00
_cell.angle_beta   90.00
_cell.angle_gamma   90.00
#
_symmetry.space_group_name_H-M   'P 1'
#
loop_
_entity.id
_entity.type
_entity.pdbx_description
1 polymer ?
#
loop_
_entity_poly.entity_id
_entity_poly.type
_entity_poly.pdbx_seq_one_letter_code
_entity_poly.pdbx_strand_id
1 'polypeptide(L)'
;AKALKTWEVNLGDNFYRIVLEKNTLNIYVNGKLIEENGEFVDGGTDTTFIEDGNRFVLSARTSGNKRQGIVHALAVNGVPVQDGSGGGGSVASTEDCDDAGDGEWISGVA
;
A
#
# COMPACT_ATOMS: atom_id res chain seq x y z
N ALA A 1 10.95 2.95 -22.76
CA ALA A 1 10.84 2.33 -21.43
C ALA A 1 9.36 2.15 -21.11
N LYS A 2 8.92 0.98 -20.62
CA LYS A 2 7.54 0.82 -20.13
C LYS A 2 7.41 1.59 -18.83
N ALA A 3 6.48 2.55 -18.78
CA ALA A 3 6.19 3.30 -17.57
C ALA A 3 5.25 2.45 -16.70
N LEU A 4 5.81 1.68 -15.78
CA LEU A 4 5.07 0.82 -14.85
C LEU A 4 4.99 1.50 -13.48
N LYS A 5 3.89 1.28 -12.76
CA LYS A 5 3.79 1.58 -11.33
C LYS A 5 3.37 0.32 -10.60
N THR A 6 4.07 0.00 -9.52
CA THR A 6 3.87 -1.25 -8.78
C THR A 6 3.57 -0.93 -7.32
N TRP A 7 2.61 -1.65 -6.78
CA TRP A 7 2.30 -1.69 -5.36
C TRP A 7 2.38 -3.14 -4.88
N GLU A 8 2.98 -3.31 -3.72
CA GLU A 8 3.11 -4.59 -3.04
C GLU A 8 2.35 -4.46 -1.73
N VAL A 9 1.35 -5.32 -1.54
CA VAL A 9 0.45 -5.27 -0.39
C VAL A 9 0.53 -6.61 0.32
N ASN A 10 0.86 -6.57 1.61
CA ASN A 10 0.77 -7.72 2.50
C ASN A 10 -0.52 -7.57 3.32
N LEU A 11 -1.45 -8.51 3.18
CA LEU A 11 -2.69 -8.58 3.96
C LEU A 11 -2.73 -9.91 4.71
N GLY A 12 -2.32 -9.89 5.98
CA GLY A 12 -2.16 -11.13 6.76
C GLY A 12 -1.13 -12.05 6.10
N ASP A 13 -1.57 -13.27 5.76
CA ASP A 13 -0.74 -14.29 5.11
C ASP A 13 -0.68 -14.15 3.57
N ASN A 14 -1.47 -13.25 2.99
CA ASN A 14 -1.56 -13.08 1.54
C ASN A 14 -0.70 -11.90 1.05
N PHE A 15 0.01 -12.14 -0.05
CA PHE A 15 0.78 -11.12 -0.76
C PHE A 15 0.12 -10.79 -2.10
N TYR A 16 -0.14 -9.51 -2.34
CA TYR A 16 -0.68 -9.00 -3.59
C TYR A 16 0.31 -8.08 -4.26
N ARG A 17 0.60 -8.36 -5.53
CA ARG A 17 1.36 -7.47 -6.39
C ARG A 17 0.46 -6.85 -7.44
N ILE A 18 0.22 -5.55 -7.32
CA ILE A 18 -0.59 -4.77 -8.24
C ILE A 18 0.35 -3.98 -9.14
N VAL A 19 0.22 -4.15 -10.46
CA VAL A 19 1.03 -3.44 -11.46
C VAL A 19 0.10 -2.68 -12.40
N LEU A 20 0.31 -1.38 -12.52
CA LEU A 20 -0.34 -0.54 -13.51
C LEU A 20 0.64 -0.24 -14.65
N GLU A 21 0.25 -0.59 -15.88
CA GLU A 21 0.98 -0.18 -17.09
C GLU A 21 0.44 1.19 -17.57
N LYS A 22 1.17 2.28 -17.33
CA LYS A 22 0.68 3.65 -17.60
C LYS A 22 0.41 3.95 -19.08
N ASN A 23 0.94 3.13 -19.99
CA ASN A 23 0.77 3.31 -21.42
C ASN A 23 -0.56 2.75 -21.92
N THR A 24 -0.93 1.56 -21.45
CA THR A 24 -2.15 0.84 -21.82
C THR A 24 -3.27 1.04 -20.81
N LEU A 25 -2.94 1.52 -19.62
CA LEU A 25 -3.78 1.61 -18.42
C LEU A 25 -4.26 0.23 -17.91
N ASN A 26 -3.60 -0.85 -18.33
CA ASN A 26 -3.89 -2.20 -17.87
C ASN A 26 -3.45 -2.40 -16.42
N ILE A 27 -4.29 -3.05 -15.62
CA ILE A 27 -3.97 -3.46 -14.25
C ILE A 27 -3.70 -4.96 -14.20
N TYR A 28 -2.60 -5.32 -13.55
CA TYR A 28 -2.24 -6.71 -13.30
C TYR A 28 -2.22 -6.98 -11.81
N VAL A 29 -2.98 -7.98 -11.36
CA VAL A 29 -3.00 -8.47 -9.98
C VAL A 29 -2.33 -9.84 -9.95
N ASN A 30 -1.26 -9.98 -9.18
CA ASN A 30 -0.48 -11.23 -9.10
C ASN A 30 -0.04 -11.77 -10.47
N GLY A 31 0.24 -10.85 -11.41
CA GLY A 31 0.65 -11.17 -12.78
C GLY A 31 -0.49 -11.48 -13.75
N LYS A 32 -1.75 -11.48 -13.32
CA LYS A 32 -2.92 -11.67 -14.18
C LYS A 32 -3.55 -10.33 -14.54
N LEU A 33 -3.82 -10.12 -15.83
CA LEU A 33 -4.63 -8.98 -16.29
C LEU A 33 -6.04 -9.15 -15.75
N ILE A 34 -6.57 -8.13 -15.10
CA ILE A 34 -7.94 -8.11 -14.63
C ILE A 34 -8.81 -7.28 -15.59
N GLU A 35 -10.10 -7.61 -15.67
CA GLU A 35 -11.08 -6.80 -16.38
C GLU A 35 -11.72 -5.84 -15.38
N GLU A 36 -11.14 -4.64 -15.29
CA GLU A 36 -11.64 -3.56 -14.45
C GLU A 36 -12.74 -2.73 -15.14
N ASN A 37 -13.73 -2.32 -14.34
CA ASN A 37 -14.59 -1.20 -14.69
C ASN A 37 -14.04 0.08 -14.04
N GLY A 38 -13.39 0.93 -14.85
CA GLY A 38 -12.99 2.26 -14.43
C GLY A 38 -14.23 3.17 -14.33
N GLU A 39 -14.48 3.71 -13.15
CA GLU A 39 -15.50 4.72 -12.92
C GLU A 39 -14.88 6.11 -13.09
N PHE A 40 -15.49 6.94 -13.95
CA PHE A 40 -15.09 8.33 -14.08
C PHE A 40 -15.68 9.15 -12.94
N VAL A 41 -14.81 9.78 -12.17
CA VAL A 41 -15.16 10.57 -10.99
C VAL A 41 -14.66 12.00 -11.18
N ASP A 42 -15.17 12.94 -10.37
CA ASP A 42 -14.73 14.33 -10.48
C ASP A 42 -13.23 14.44 -10.12
N GLY A 43 -12.41 14.81 -11.11
CA GLY A 43 -10.96 14.90 -10.99
C GLY A 43 -10.14 13.69 -11.48
N GLY A 44 -10.77 12.63 -12.00
CA GLY A 44 -10.05 11.54 -12.67
C GLY A 44 -10.82 10.22 -12.83
N THR A 45 -10.16 9.10 -12.53
CA THR A 45 -10.73 7.75 -12.70
C THR A 45 -10.46 6.92 -11.44
N ASP A 46 -11.48 6.23 -10.95
CA ASP A 46 -11.37 5.22 -9.91
C ASP A 46 -11.64 3.85 -10.47
N THR A 47 -10.67 2.97 -10.34
CA THR A 47 -10.79 1.57 -10.73
C THR A 47 -10.91 0.71 -9.48
N THR A 48 -12.06 0.06 -9.30
CA THR A 48 -12.31 -0.79 -8.14
C THR A 48 -12.34 -2.26 -8.54
N PHE A 49 -11.65 -3.10 -7.78
CA PHE A 49 -11.68 -4.55 -7.94
C PHE A 49 -11.65 -5.26 -6.58
N ILE A 50 -12.16 -6.48 -6.52
CA ILE A 50 -12.20 -7.31 -5.31
C ILE A 50 -11.34 -8.55 -5.53
N GLU A 51 -10.38 -8.79 -4.64
CA GLU A 51 -9.55 -10.01 -4.64
C GLU A 51 -9.56 -10.60 -3.23
N ASP A 52 -9.88 -11.89 -3.10
CA ASP A 52 -9.98 -12.61 -1.81
C ASP A 52 -10.83 -11.89 -0.74
N GLY A 53 -11.89 -11.21 -1.16
CA GLY A 53 -12.78 -10.44 -0.27
C GLY A 53 -12.23 -9.07 0.16
N ASN A 54 -11.04 -8.69 -0.29
CA ASN A 54 -10.46 -7.37 -0.07
C ASN A 54 -10.82 -6.44 -1.22
N ARG A 55 -11.20 -5.19 -0.90
CA ARG A 55 -11.51 -4.17 -1.88
C ARG A 55 -10.29 -3.34 -2.20
N PHE A 56 -9.87 -3.35 -3.45
CA PHE A 56 -8.80 -2.51 -3.97
C PHE A 56 -9.40 -1.38 -4.79
N VAL A 57 -8.89 -0.16 -4.58
CA VAL A 57 -9.31 1.04 -5.29
C VAL A 57 -8.06 1.74 -5.82
N LEU A 58 -7.93 1.78 -7.14
CA LEU A 58 -6.87 2.52 -7.82
C LEU A 58 -7.42 3.85 -8.30
N SER A 59 -6.87 4.94 -7.77
CA SER A 59 -7.27 6.30 -8.11
C SER A 59 -6.22 6.96 -8.98
N ALA A 60 -6.63 7.34 -10.19
CA ALA A 60 -5.88 8.25 -11.04
C ALA A 60 -6.46 9.65 -10.88
N ARG A 61 -5.65 10.62 -10.43
CA ARG A 61 -6.06 12.02 -10.24
C ARG A 61 -5.08 12.97 -10.88
N THR A 62 -5.58 14.02 -11.52
CA THR A 62 -4.72 15.10 -11.98
C THR A 62 -4.28 15.94 -10.77
N SER A 63 -2.97 16.13 -10.57
CA SER A 63 -2.48 16.88 -9.39
C SER A 63 -2.75 18.39 -9.45
N GLY A 64 -3.40 18.90 -10.51
CA GLY A 64 -3.55 20.34 -10.78
C GLY A 64 -2.24 21.08 -11.06
N ASN A 65 -1.10 20.43 -10.82
CA ASN A 65 0.22 21.02 -10.92
C ASN A 65 0.87 20.58 -12.24
N LYS A 66 1.19 21.55 -13.12
CA LYS A 66 1.71 21.31 -14.49
C LYS A 66 2.97 20.44 -14.52
N ARG A 67 3.71 20.33 -13.41
CA ARG A 67 4.94 19.55 -13.27
C ARG A 67 4.75 18.09 -12.85
N GLN A 68 3.69 17.73 -12.13
CA GLN A 68 3.54 16.39 -11.54
C GLN A 68 2.62 15.46 -12.35
N GLY A 69 1.73 16.01 -13.19
CA GLY A 69 0.86 15.22 -14.07
C GLY A 69 -0.21 14.43 -13.31
N ILE A 70 -0.53 13.23 -13.82
CA ILE A 70 -1.51 12.31 -13.24
C ILE A 70 -0.84 11.48 -12.13
N VAL A 71 -1.33 11.66 -10.91
CA VAL A 71 -0.92 10.89 -9.74
C VAL A 71 -1.79 9.65 -9.65
N HIS A 72 -1.14 8.51 -9.46
CA HIS A 72 -1.80 7.22 -9.30
C HIS A 72 -1.58 6.76 -7.86
N ALA A 73 -2.67 6.42 -7.17
CA ALA A 73 -2.70 5.93 -5.81
C ALA A 73 -3.48 4.62 -5.74
N LEU A 74 -3.12 3.75 -4.80
CA LEU A 74 -3.84 2.51 -4.51
C LEU A 74 -4.31 2.57 -3.06
N ALA A 75 -5.54 2.14 -2.78
CA ALA A 75 -6.06 1.93 -1.45
C ALA A 75 -6.68 0.54 -1.33
N VAL A 76 -6.52 -0.09 -0.17
CA VAL A 76 -7.02 -1.43 0.12
C VAL A 76 -7.87 -1.38 1.38
N ASN A 77 -9.14 -1.78 1.27
CA ASN A 77 -10.14 -1.67 2.33
C ASN A 77 -10.23 -0.25 2.94
N GLY A 78 -9.96 0.78 2.13
CA GLY A 78 -9.93 2.18 2.56
C GLY A 78 -8.58 2.68 3.10
N VAL A 79 -7.56 1.81 3.19
CA VAL A 79 -6.21 2.17 3.66
C VAL A 79 -5.30 2.45 2.45
N PRO A 80 -4.69 3.63 2.33
CA PRO A 80 -3.79 3.95 1.21
C PRO A 80 -2.50 3.13 1.28
N VAL A 81 -2.05 2.64 0.13
CA VAL A 81 -0.82 1.87 -0.03
C VAL A 81 0.24 2.74 -0.70
N GLN A 82 1.41 2.78 -0.08
CA GLN A 82 2.58 3.46 -0.63
C GLN A 82 3.12 2.69 -1.84
N ASP A 83 3.41 3.39 -2.93
CA ASP A 83 4.10 2.74 -4.05
C ASP A 83 5.55 2.44 -3.68
N GLY A 84 6.08 1.34 -4.19
CA GLY A 84 7.42 0.83 -3.84
C GLY A 84 8.58 1.76 -4.21
N SER A 85 8.32 2.96 -4.72
CA SER A 85 9.34 3.99 -4.95
C SER A 85 9.69 4.80 -3.69
N GLY A 86 8.94 4.66 -2.59
CA GLY A 86 9.24 5.26 -1.28
C GLY A 86 9.79 4.21 -0.32
N GLY A 87 11.06 4.34 0.07
CA GLY A 87 11.76 3.36 0.89
C GLY A 87 11.08 3.03 2.23
N GLY A 88 11.03 1.74 2.54
CA GLY A 88 11.09 1.16 3.89
C GLY A 88 10.21 1.81 4.97
N GLY A 89 8.91 1.55 4.94
CA GLY A 89 8.06 1.68 6.12
C GLY A 89 7.86 0.32 6.77
N SER A 90 8.88 -0.17 7.49
CA SER A 90 8.72 -1.30 8.40
C SER A 90 7.69 -0.91 9.46
N VAL A 91 6.52 -1.56 9.44
CA VAL A 91 5.62 -1.54 10.59
C VAL A 91 6.31 -2.33 11.70
N ALA A 92 7.14 -1.66 12.49
CA ALA A 92 7.67 -2.19 13.72
C ALA A 92 6.52 -2.21 14.75
N SER A 93 5.69 -3.25 14.70
CA SER A 93 5.02 -3.74 15.89
C SER A 93 6.08 -4.43 16.73
N THR A 94 6.75 -3.69 17.62
CA THR A 94 7.33 -4.32 18.81
C THR A 94 6.31 -4.11 19.89
N GLU A 95 5.67 -5.20 20.27
CA GLU A 95 4.88 -5.32 21.48
C GLU A 95 5.88 -5.15 22.63
N ASP A 96 5.80 -4.04 23.35
CA ASP A 96 6.44 -3.89 24.66
C ASP A 96 5.65 -4.77 25.65
N CYS A 97 6.03 -6.04 25.74
CA CYS A 97 5.55 -6.97 26.74
C CYS A 97 6.42 -6.90 28.00
N ASP A 98 5.79 -6.40 29.06
CA ASP A 98 5.99 -6.65 30.49
C ASP A 98 7.37 -7.18 30.97
N ASP A 99 8.20 -6.30 31.54
CA ASP A 99 9.29 -6.70 32.45
C ASP A 99 8.78 -6.70 33.90
N ALA A 100 8.44 -7.89 34.38
CA ALA A 100 8.12 -8.17 35.78
C ALA A 100 9.37 -7.97 36.65
N GLY A 101 9.24 -7.21 37.75
CA GLY A 101 10.35 -6.95 38.65
C GLY A 101 10.72 -8.12 39.57
N ASP A 102 11.96 -8.09 40.05
CA ASP A 102 12.39 -8.53 41.38
C ASP A 102 13.84 -8.06 41.64
N GLY A 103 14.26 -7.98 42.91
CA GLY A 103 15.69 -7.93 43.26
C GLY A 103 16.19 -6.77 44.12
N GLU A 104 15.89 -6.85 45.41
CA GLU A 104 16.60 -6.34 46.60
C GLU A 104 18.07 -5.88 46.40
N TRP A 105 18.40 -4.62 46.75
CA TRP A 105 19.78 -4.15 46.89
C TRP A 105 20.21 -4.17 48.36
N ILE A 106 20.98 -5.17 48.77
CA ILE A 106 21.78 -5.09 50.00
C ILE A 106 23.25 -4.75 49.69
N SER A 107 23.73 -3.65 50.25
CA SER A 107 25.11 -3.46 50.71
C SER A 107 25.04 -2.34 51.76
N GLY A 108 25.52 -2.48 53.00
CA GLY A 108 26.64 -3.26 53.47
C GLY A 108 27.90 -2.40 53.41
N VAL A 109 28.00 -1.38 54.26
CA VAL A 109 29.24 -0.64 54.53
C VAL A 109 29.50 -0.65 56.03
N ALA A 110 30.67 -1.19 56.36
CA ALA A 110 31.33 -1.18 57.64
C ALA A 110 31.97 0.18 57.94
#